data_AF-W5NJA5-F1
#
_entry.id   AF-W5NJA5-F1
#
_cell.length_a   1.000
_cell.length_b   1.000
_cell.length_c   1.000
_cell.angle_alpha   90.00
_cell.angle_beta   90.00
_cell.angle_gamma   90.00
#
_symmetry.space_group_name_H-M   'P 1'
#
loop_
_entity.id
_entity.type
_entity.pdbx_description
1 polymer ?
#
loop_
_entity_poly.entity_id
_entity_poly.type
_entity_poly.pdbx_seq_one_letter_code
_entity_poly.pdbx_strand_id
1 'polypeptide(L)'
;VALLSVMQILKFYKTKQRQDGLQHLRKQLRWKESSEDQELRQSVCLDFVYDNVMFAVKKGFPWQAVTQVGRIAEELLTESKGVALSQVISLIQNKLSQCGPRLLPYHHQAFFEFLMDTYVRHYCLYQSVLCAERTVESTVTELVVYVPPCPEPLSKGTDSQVWEYQQRQATLKEAEGQRRADIQSLKDSVGQKRENRLEKLLKDLQIQYSHTLDREVIERIVQDVVRAQVDLVLESLLKEVAMTAEILELKLQQKTLARPVCRPPLNFSLPSANTPTASSAKVSTVHPPKDKKKK
;
A
#
# COMPACT_ATOMS: atom_id res chain seq x y z
N VAL A 1 -29.18 -17.14 -29.72
CA VAL A 1 -29.70 -15.96 -30.42
C VAL A 1 -30.52 -15.15 -29.44
N ALA A 2 -30.04 -13.98 -29.05
CA ALA A 2 -30.77 -13.11 -28.13
C ALA A 2 -31.84 -12.35 -28.93
N LEU A 3 -33.11 -12.48 -28.55
CA LEU A 3 -34.19 -11.74 -29.21
C LEU A 3 -34.17 -10.29 -28.73
N LEU A 4 -33.73 -9.37 -29.59
CA LEU A 4 -33.95 -7.94 -29.36
C LEU A 4 -35.46 -7.67 -29.34
N SER A 5 -35.98 -7.32 -28.17
CA SER A 5 -37.39 -6.93 -28.01
C SER A 5 -37.62 -5.51 -28.53
N VAL A 6 -38.80 -5.24 -29.09
CA VAL A 6 -39.21 -3.89 -29.53
C VAL A 6 -39.03 -2.85 -28.42
N MET A 7 -39.36 -3.20 -27.18
CA MET A 7 -39.22 -2.32 -26.00
C MET A 7 -37.76 -1.96 -25.71
N GLN A 8 -36.84 -2.86 -26.03
CA GLN A 8 -35.41 -2.68 -25.80
C GLN A 8 -34.79 -1.75 -26.83
N ILE A 9 -35.19 -1.88 -28.10
CA ILE A 9 -34.78 -0.99 -29.20
C ILE A 9 -35.32 0.43 -28.97
N LEU A 10 -36.56 0.56 -28.48
CA LEU A 10 -37.16 1.85 -28.10
C LEU A 10 -36.42 2.54 -26.96
N LYS A 11 -36.01 1.79 -25.93
CA LYS A 11 -35.25 2.32 -24.79
C LYS A 11 -33.87 2.81 -25.22
N PHE A 12 -33.25 2.08 -26.14
CA PHE A 12 -31.95 2.41 -26.74
C PHE A 12 -32.00 3.63 -27.67
N TYR A 13 -33.03 3.77 -28.51
CA TYR A 13 -33.20 4.92 -29.41
C TYR A 13 -33.41 6.25 -28.65
N LYS A 14 -34.04 6.18 -27.47
CA LYS A 14 -34.25 7.36 -26.60
C LYS A 14 -32.96 7.87 -25.95
N THR A 15 -31.90 7.08 -25.93
CA THR A 15 -30.63 7.45 -25.32
C THR A 15 -29.83 8.34 -26.27
N LYS A 16 -29.42 9.53 -25.80
CA LYS A 16 -28.75 10.55 -26.64
C LYS A 16 -27.30 10.19 -27.03
N GLN A 17 -26.65 9.27 -26.31
CA GLN A 17 -25.24 8.92 -26.53
C GLN A 17 -25.10 7.53 -27.18
N ARG A 18 -24.27 7.46 -28.25
CA ARG A 18 -23.98 6.22 -29.00
C ARG A 18 -23.38 5.14 -28.09
N GLN A 19 -22.46 5.52 -27.20
CA GLN A 19 -21.78 4.60 -26.30
C GLN A 19 -22.75 3.92 -25.31
N ASP A 20 -23.69 4.67 -24.74
CA ASP A 20 -24.71 4.09 -23.88
C ASP A 20 -25.57 3.09 -24.64
N GLY A 21 -25.91 3.40 -25.90
CA GLY A 21 -26.65 2.49 -26.75
C GLY A 21 -25.92 1.15 -26.97
N LEU A 22 -24.63 1.23 -27.30
CA LEU A 22 -23.77 0.05 -27.46
C LEU A 22 -23.71 -0.78 -26.17
N GLN A 23 -23.56 -0.13 -25.00
CA GLN A 23 -23.56 -0.82 -23.71
C GLN A 23 -24.87 -1.56 -23.41
N HIS A 24 -26.01 -0.99 -23.83
CA HIS A 24 -27.31 -1.65 -23.69
C HIS A 24 -27.44 -2.86 -24.62
N LEU A 25 -26.99 -2.75 -25.87
CA LEU A 25 -26.95 -3.88 -26.82
C LEU A 25 -26.02 -5.00 -26.32
N ARG A 26 -24.84 -4.65 -25.78
CA ARG A 26 -23.88 -5.59 -25.21
C ARG A 26 -24.50 -6.42 -24.08
N LYS A 27 -25.22 -5.78 -23.16
CA LYS A 27 -25.93 -6.45 -22.07
C LYS A 27 -27.04 -7.40 -22.57
N GLN A 28 -27.70 -7.06 -23.67
CA GLN A 28 -28.80 -7.84 -24.23
C GLN A 28 -28.32 -9.06 -25.02
N LEU A 29 -27.24 -8.91 -25.79
CA LEU A 29 -26.63 -9.98 -26.57
C LEU A 29 -25.83 -10.97 -25.69
N ARG A 30 -25.69 -10.69 -24.38
CA ARG A 30 -24.91 -11.49 -23.41
C ARG A 30 -23.48 -11.74 -23.86
N TRP A 31 -22.87 -10.79 -24.57
CA TRP A 31 -21.47 -10.89 -24.98
C TRP A 31 -20.59 -10.67 -23.74
N LYS A 32 -20.04 -11.78 -23.24
CA LYS A 32 -19.24 -11.83 -22.00
C LYS A 32 -17.87 -11.18 -22.26
N GLU A 33 -17.45 -10.33 -21.34
CA GLU A 33 -16.07 -9.83 -21.23
C GLU A 33 -15.12 -11.04 -21.15
N SER A 34 -14.37 -11.23 -22.22
CA SER A 34 -13.40 -12.29 -22.39
C SER A 34 -12.31 -11.69 -23.26
N SER A 35 -11.03 -11.85 -22.87
CA SER A 35 -9.80 -11.42 -23.56
C SER A 35 -9.86 -10.10 -24.36
N GLU A 36 -8.93 -9.19 -24.15
CA GLU A 36 -8.91 -7.87 -24.82
C GLU A 36 -9.15 -7.95 -26.34
N ASP A 37 -8.62 -8.96 -27.04
CA ASP A 37 -8.88 -9.17 -28.47
C ASP A 37 -10.31 -9.55 -28.81
N GLN A 38 -10.90 -10.42 -28.00
CA GLN A 38 -12.25 -10.90 -28.21
C GLN A 38 -13.24 -9.79 -27.87
N GLU A 39 -12.91 -8.89 -26.94
CA GLU A 39 -13.64 -7.64 -26.71
C GLU A 39 -13.55 -6.68 -27.91
N LEU A 40 -12.36 -6.52 -28.51
CA LEU A 40 -12.20 -5.68 -29.71
C LEU A 40 -13.00 -6.22 -30.89
N ARG A 41 -12.99 -7.54 -31.14
CA ARG A 41 -13.81 -8.16 -32.20
C ARG A 41 -15.30 -7.99 -31.94
N GLN A 42 -15.71 -8.22 -30.69
CA GLN A 42 -17.09 -8.01 -30.27
C GLN A 42 -17.48 -6.54 -30.45
N SER A 43 -16.61 -5.57 -30.19
CA SER A 43 -16.93 -4.14 -30.38
C SER A 43 -17.27 -3.81 -31.84
N VAL A 44 -16.50 -4.32 -32.80
CA VAL A 44 -16.73 -4.10 -34.24
C VAL A 44 -18.03 -4.79 -34.71
N CYS A 45 -18.30 -6.00 -34.21
CA CYS A 45 -19.57 -6.69 -34.51
C CYS A 45 -20.77 -5.95 -33.91
N LEU A 46 -20.60 -5.34 -32.73
CA LEU A 46 -21.63 -4.58 -32.03
C LEU A 46 -21.97 -3.31 -32.80
N ASP A 47 -20.95 -2.59 -33.28
CA ASP A 47 -21.11 -1.40 -34.11
C ASP A 47 -21.85 -1.72 -35.42
N PHE A 48 -21.53 -2.84 -36.05
CA PHE A 48 -22.25 -3.28 -37.24
C PHE A 48 -23.74 -3.50 -36.97
N VAL A 49 -24.10 -4.25 -35.92
CA VAL A 49 -25.50 -4.48 -35.56
C VAL A 49 -26.20 -3.17 -35.17
N TYR A 50 -25.50 -2.29 -34.43
CA TYR A 50 -25.98 -0.96 -34.06
C TYR A 50 -26.33 -0.12 -35.29
N ASP A 51 -25.43 -0.03 -36.26
CA ASP A 51 -25.60 0.80 -37.46
C ASP A 51 -26.75 0.30 -38.34
N ASN A 52 -26.91 -1.02 -38.48
CA ASN A 52 -28.03 -1.62 -39.20
C ASN A 52 -29.39 -1.34 -38.52
N VAL A 53 -29.45 -1.47 -37.19
CA VAL A 53 -30.66 -1.15 -36.41
C VAL A 53 -30.98 0.34 -36.50
N MET A 54 -29.99 1.21 -36.35
CA MET A 54 -30.17 2.66 -36.44
C MET A 54 -30.56 3.13 -37.84
N PHE A 55 -30.06 2.48 -38.89
CA PHE A 55 -30.50 2.73 -40.26
C PHE A 55 -32.00 2.44 -40.41
N ALA A 56 -32.46 1.27 -39.95
CA ALA A 56 -33.87 0.90 -40.03
C ALA A 56 -34.78 1.87 -39.24
N VAL A 57 -34.35 2.32 -38.06
CA VAL A 57 -35.10 3.31 -37.27
C VAL A 57 -35.14 4.67 -37.98
N LYS A 58 -34.00 5.17 -38.49
CA LYS A 58 -33.92 6.47 -39.19
C LYS A 58 -34.72 6.49 -40.49
N LYS A 59 -34.82 5.36 -41.18
CA LYS A 59 -35.62 5.21 -42.40
C LYS A 59 -37.12 4.95 -42.14
N GLY A 60 -37.54 4.87 -40.87
CA GLY A 60 -38.94 4.76 -40.49
C GLY A 60 -39.53 3.35 -40.63
N PHE A 61 -38.71 2.31 -40.47
CA PHE A 61 -39.20 0.93 -40.56
C PHE A 61 -40.12 0.62 -39.36
N PRO A 62 -41.17 -0.22 -39.53
CA PRO A 62 -41.99 -0.63 -38.41
C PRO A 62 -41.15 -1.37 -37.37
N TRP A 63 -41.46 -1.24 -36.08
CA TRP A 63 -40.62 -1.79 -35.01
C TRP A 63 -40.38 -3.30 -35.10
N GLN A 64 -41.34 -4.05 -35.63
CA GLN A 64 -41.20 -5.49 -35.89
C GLN A 64 -40.22 -5.81 -37.03
N ALA A 65 -40.05 -4.89 -37.98
CA ALA A 65 -39.03 -5.00 -39.02
C ALA A 65 -37.65 -4.61 -38.48
N VAL A 66 -37.57 -3.64 -37.56
CA VAL A 66 -36.29 -3.23 -36.95
C VAL A 66 -35.67 -4.35 -36.13
N THR A 67 -36.46 -5.11 -35.36
CA THR A 67 -35.99 -6.31 -34.65
C THR A 67 -35.47 -7.38 -35.62
N GLN A 68 -36.13 -7.54 -36.77
CA GLN A 68 -35.72 -8.47 -37.82
C GLN A 68 -34.41 -8.04 -38.48
N VAL A 69 -34.22 -6.74 -38.75
CA VAL A 69 -32.96 -6.19 -39.29
C VAL A 69 -31.78 -6.47 -38.36
N GLY A 70 -31.96 -6.26 -37.04
CA GLY A 70 -30.92 -6.60 -36.05
C GLY A 70 -30.57 -8.08 -36.05
N ARG A 71 -31.57 -8.96 -36.22
CA ARG A 71 -31.35 -10.41 -36.34
C ARG A 71 -30.61 -10.78 -37.62
N ILE A 72 -31.01 -10.22 -38.76
CA ILE A 72 -30.33 -10.46 -40.04
C ILE A 72 -28.87 -10.01 -39.95
N ALA A 73 -28.59 -8.87 -39.31
CA ALA A 73 -27.23 -8.39 -39.13
C ALA A 73 -26.37 -9.33 -38.26
N GLU A 74 -26.92 -9.87 -37.17
CA GLU A 74 -26.23 -10.86 -36.33
C GLU A 74 -25.97 -12.16 -37.11
N GLU A 75 -27.00 -12.71 -37.77
CA GLU A 75 -26.89 -13.94 -38.58
C GLU A 75 -25.88 -13.77 -39.72
N LEU A 76 -25.92 -12.63 -40.42
CA LEU A 76 -25.00 -12.31 -41.51
C LEU A 76 -23.54 -12.32 -41.05
N LEU A 77 -23.22 -11.75 -39.89
CA LEU A 77 -21.85 -11.79 -39.34
C LEU A 77 -21.42 -13.20 -38.93
N THR A 78 -22.35 -14.04 -38.48
CA THR A 78 -22.03 -15.42 -38.10
C THR A 78 -21.83 -16.34 -39.30
N GLU A 79 -22.68 -16.21 -40.33
CA GLU A 79 -22.71 -17.09 -41.49
C GLU A 79 -21.73 -16.67 -42.59
N SER A 80 -21.29 -15.41 -42.61
CA SER A 80 -20.33 -14.92 -43.60
C SER A 80 -18.87 -15.26 -43.28
N LYS A 81 -18.56 -15.82 -42.11
CA LYS A 81 -17.18 -16.13 -41.71
C LYS A 81 -16.52 -17.09 -42.69
N GLY A 82 -15.46 -16.65 -43.36
CA GLY A 82 -14.66 -17.49 -44.28
C GLY A 82 -15.35 -17.78 -45.62
N VAL A 83 -16.44 -17.07 -45.94
CA VAL A 83 -17.21 -17.27 -47.16
C VAL A 83 -16.72 -16.34 -48.28
N ALA A 84 -16.87 -16.73 -49.55
CA ALA A 84 -16.54 -15.86 -50.68
C ALA A 84 -17.59 -14.75 -50.88
N LEU A 85 -17.18 -13.58 -51.38
CA LEU A 85 -18.06 -12.42 -51.55
C LEU A 85 -19.33 -12.72 -52.37
N SER A 86 -19.20 -13.52 -53.43
CA SER A 86 -20.34 -13.93 -54.28
C SER A 86 -21.39 -14.73 -53.53
N GLN A 87 -20.97 -15.57 -52.59
CA GLN A 87 -21.85 -16.38 -51.74
C GLN A 87 -22.47 -15.53 -50.63
N VAL A 88 -21.81 -14.46 -50.18
CA VAL A 88 -22.39 -13.53 -49.21
C VAL A 88 -23.49 -12.68 -49.84
N ILE A 89 -23.34 -12.26 -51.09
CA ILE A 89 -24.40 -11.52 -51.80
C ILE A 89 -25.65 -12.40 -51.97
N SER A 90 -25.47 -13.68 -52.34
CA SER A 90 -26.60 -14.61 -52.42
C SER A 90 -27.22 -14.92 -51.05
N LEU A 91 -26.41 -14.99 -49.99
CA LEU A 91 -26.88 -15.14 -48.61
C LEU A 91 -27.73 -13.94 -48.17
N ILE A 92 -27.30 -12.71 -48.45
CA ILE A 92 -28.08 -11.50 -48.16
C ILE A 92 -29.42 -11.55 -48.89
N GLN A 93 -29.43 -11.89 -50.19
CA GLN A 93 -30.66 -12.01 -50.96
C GLN A 93 -31.60 -13.09 -50.40
N ASN A 94 -31.05 -14.24 -49.99
CA ASN A 94 -31.82 -15.33 -49.39
C ASN A 94 -32.39 -14.95 -48.01
N LYS A 95 -31.64 -14.23 -47.18
CA LYS A 95 -32.14 -13.78 -45.87
C LYS A 95 -33.20 -12.71 -46.01
N LEU A 96 -33.08 -11.83 -47.00
CA LEU A 96 -34.10 -10.82 -47.29
C LEU A 96 -35.37 -11.43 -47.87
N SER A 97 -35.26 -12.42 -48.76
CA SER A 97 -36.43 -13.11 -49.32
C SER A 97 -37.22 -13.88 -48.26
N GLN A 98 -36.53 -14.49 -47.29
CA GLN A 98 -37.16 -15.14 -46.12
C GLN A 98 -37.89 -14.16 -45.19
N CYS A 99 -37.49 -12.89 -45.19
CA CYS A 99 -38.14 -11.83 -44.42
C CYS A 99 -39.24 -11.09 -45.21
N GLY A 100 -39.40 -11.44 -46.48
CA GLY A 100 -40.43 -11.00 -47.43
C GLY A 100 -41.82 -10.74 -46.85
N PRO A 101 -42.43 -11.66 -46.06
CA PRO A 101 -43.79 -11.48 -45.56
C PRO A 101 -43.94 -10.44 -44.43
N ARG A 102 -42.83 -9.90 -43.89
CA ARG A 102 -42.83 -9.00 -42.71
C ARG A 102 -42.31 -7.59 -43.00
N LEU A 103 -41.72 -7.36 -44.15
CA LEU A 103 -41.10 -6.11 -44.57
C LEU A 103 -41.79 -5.62 -45.87
N LEU A 104 -42.00 -4.31 -46.04
CA LEU A 104 -42.50 -3.80 -47.32
C LEU A 104 -41.43 -3.96 -48.42
N PRO A 105 -41.80 -4.18 -49.69
CA PRO A 105 -40.86 -4.29 -50.80
C PRO A 105 -39.89 -3.10 -50.90
N TYR A 106 -40.37 -1.89 -50.60
CA TYR A 106 -39.54 -0.68 -50.54
C TYR A 106 -38.45 -0.74 -49.45
N HIS A 107 -38.77 -1.27 -48.26
CA HIS A 107 -37.82 -1.42 -47.16
C HIS A 107 -36.78 -2.50 -47.44
N HIS A 108 -37.15 -3.55 -48.17
CA HIS A 108 -36.20 -4.57 -48.62
C HIS A 108 -35.14 -3.98 -49.54
N GLN A 109 -35.55 -3.22 -50.55
CA GLN A 109 -34.64 -2.59 -51.50
C GLN A 109 -33.70 -1.60 -50.80
N ALA A 110 -34.25 -0.72 -49.95
CA ALA A 110 -33.47 0.27 -49.22
C ALA A 110 -32.44 -0.38 -48.27
N PHE A 111 -32.79 -1.49 -47.61
CA PHE A 111 -31.88 -2.21 -46.73
C PHE A 111 -30.84 -3.03 -47.51
N PHE A 112 -31.23 -3.60 -48.65
CA PHE A 112 -30.28 -4.26 -49.56
C PHE A 112 -29.22 -3.29 -50.06
N GLU A 113 -29.62 -2.12 -50.58
CA GLU A 113 -28.72 -1.06 -51.03
C GLU A 113 -27.77 -0.62 -49.91
N PHE A 114 -28.30 -0.42 -48.70
CA PHE A 114 -27.49 -0.08 -47.54
C PHE A 114 -26.42 -1.14 -47.22
N LEU A 115 -26.77 -2.43 -47.26
CA LEU A 115 -25.81 -3.51 -47.04
C LEU A 115 -24.77 -3.58 -48.17
N MET A 116 -25.15 -3.29 -49.41
CA MET A 116 -24.18 -3.22 -50.51
C MET A 116 -23.19 -2.08 -50.31
N ASP A 117 -23.68 -0.89 -49.92
CA ASP A 117 -22.85 0.30 -49.76
C ASP A 117 -21.96 0.28 -48.53
N THR A 118 -22.38 -0.40 -47.47
CA THR A 118 -21.64 -0.47 -46.19
C THR A 118 -20.89 -1.79 -46.04
N TYR A 119 -21.61 -2.91 -45.95
CA TYR A 119 -21.05 -4.21 -45.62
C TYR A 119 -20.23 -4.81 -46.76
N VAL A 120 -20.80 -4.87 -47.97
CA VAL A 120 -20.15 -5.49 -49.13
C VAL A 120 -18.95 -4.65 -49.59
N ARG A 121 -19.06 -3.32 -49.58
CA ARG A 121 -17.93 -2.42 -49.89
C ARG A 121 -16.72 -2.66 -48.97
N HIS A 122 -16.94 -2.97 -47.69
CA HIS A 122 -15.88 -3.18 -46.70
C HIS A 122 -15.71 -4.65 -46.29
N TYR A 123 -16.15 -5.58 -47.14
CA TYR A 123 -16.21 -7.01 -46.81
C TYR A 123 -14.86 -7.60 -46.37
N CYS A 124 -13.77 -7.21 -47.05
CA CYS A 124 -12.42 -7.68 -46.71
C CYS A 124 -11.99 -7.26 -45.30
N LEU A 125 -12.44 -6.10 -44.81
CA LEU A 125 -12.16 -5.63 -43.44
C LEU A 125 -12.97 -6.42 -42.41
N TYR A 126 -14.23 -6.73 -42.70
CA TYR A 126 -15.02 -7.58 -41.82
C TYR A 126 -14.44 -9.00 -41.77
N GLN A 127 -14.02 -9.57 -42.90
CA GLN A 127 -13.38 -10.89 -42.93
C GLN A 127 -12.07 -10.94 -42.16
N SER A 128 -11.23 -9.90 -42.25
CA SER A 128 -9.97 -9.88 -41.50
C SER A 128 -10.22 -9.85 -39.98
N VAL A 129 -11.23 -9.10 -39.52
CA VAL A 129 -11.61 -9.05 -38.09
C VAL A 129 -12.27 -10.35 -37.62
N LEU A 130 -13.11 -10.96 -38.46
CA LEU A 130 -13.88 -12.15 -38.09
C LEU A 130 -13.08 -13.46 -38.19
N CYS A 131 -12.14 -13.57 -39.14
CA CYS A 131 -11.43 -14.81 -39.45
C CYS A 131 -9.97 -14.86 -38.99
N ALA A 132 -9.26 -13.72 -38.89
CA ALA A 132 -7.85 -13.76 -38.50
C ALA A 132 -7.71 -14.06 -37.00
N GLU A 133 -6.90 -15.04 -36.60
CA GLU A 133 -6.38 -15.12 -35.25
C GLU A 133 -5.31 -14.04 -35.10
N ARG A 134 -5.46 -13.14 -34.12
CA ARG A 134 -4.44 -12.14 -33.84
C ARG A 134 -3.38 -12.82 -33.00
N THR A 135 -2.18 -12.98 -33.53
CA THR A 135 -1.01 -13.32 -32.73
C THR A 135 -0.63 -12.09 -31.92
N VAL A 136 -1.24 -11.93 -30.74
CA VAL A 136 -0.82 -10.87 -29.83
C VAL A 136 0.50 -11.30 -29.25
N GLU A 137 1.57 -10.64 -29.67
CA GLU A 137 2.84 -10.63 -28.95
C GLU A 137 2.63 -9.84 -27.65
N SER A 138 1.86 -10.41 -26.73
CA SER A 138 1.68 -9.86 -25.40
C SER A 138 2.93 -10.22 -24.61
N THR A 139 3.80 -9.25 -24.43
CA THR A 139 4.92 -9.38 -23.49
C THR A 139 4.36 -9.30 -22.08
N VAL A 140 3.74 -10.40 -21.61
CA VAL A 140 3.31 -10.54 -20.22
C VAL A 140 4.56 -10.51 -19.35
N THR A 141 4.85 -9.34 -18.81
CA THR A 141 5.99 -9.12 -17.94
C THR A 141 5.51 -9.33 -16.52
N GLU A 142 5.91 -10.43 -15.90
CA GLU A 142 5.58 -10.72 -14.50
C GLU A 142 6.33 -9.73 -13.60
N LEU A 143 5.67 -8.63 -13.24
CA LEU A 143 6.20 -7.65 -12.30
C LEU A 143 5.99 -8.19 -10.88
N VAL A 144 7.06 -8.72 -10.28
CA VAL A 144 7.06 -9.09 -8.86
C VAL A 144 7.12 -7.81 -8.03
N VAL A 145 5.97 -7.38 -7.51
CA VAL A 145 5.88 -6.26 -6.58
C VAL A 145 6.21 -6.78 -5.18
N TYR A 146 7.39 -6.44 -4.67
CA TYR A 146 7.76 -6.74 -3.29
C TYR A 146 7.00 -5.83 -2.34
N VAL A 147 6.16 -6.43 -1.50
CA VAL A 147 5.46 -5.71 -0.43
C VAL A 147 6.43 -5.52 0.74
N PRO A 148 6.57 -4.30 1.29
CA PRO A 148 7.35 -4.09 2.50
C PRO A 148 6.89 -5.03 3.62
N PRO A 149 7.80 -5.51 4.49
CA PRO A 149 7.42 -6.31 5.64
C PRO A 149 6.36 -5.56 6.46
N CYS A 150 5.28 -6.25 6.83
CA CYS A 150 4.20 -5.64 7.60
C CYS A 150 4.76 -5.03 8.89
N PRO A 151 4.45 -3.76 9.20
CA PRO A 151 4.89 -3.14 10.43
C PRO A 151 4.35 -3.91 11.63
N GLU A 152 5.13 -3.93 12.70
CA GLU A 152 4.72 -4.54 13.96
C GLU A 152 3.42 -3.90 14.49
N PRO A 153 2.60 -4.66 15.24
CA PRO A 153 1.37 -4.13 15.78
C PRO A 153 1.65 -2.97 16.76
N LEU A 154 0.77 -1.96 16.76
CA LEU A 154 0.87 -0.79 17.64
C LEU A 154 0.89 -1.13 19.14
N SER A 155 0.47 -2.34 19.53
CA SER A 155 0.60 -2.84 20.89
C SER A 155 2.05 -3.00 21.36
N LYS A 156 2.99 -3.19 20.43
CA LYS A 156 4.44 -3.16 20.71
C LYS A 156 5.01 -1.74 20.66
N GLY A 157 4.21 -0.76 20.22
CA GLY A 157 4.61 0.64 20.15
C GLY A 157 4.78 1.24 21.54
N THR A 158 5.77 2.13 21.68
CA THR A 158 5.91 2.97 22.87
C THR A 158 5.18 4.28 22.62
N ASP A 159 4.44 4.79 23.61
CA ASP A 159 3.81 6.10 23.53
C ASP A 159 4.87 7.20 23.32
N SER A 160 4.56 8.20 22.49
CA SER A 160 5.50 9.27 22.14
C SER A 160 6.05 9.99 23.38
N GLN A 161 5.19 10.27 24.37
CA GLN A 161 5.61 10.99 25.57
C GLN A 161 6.50 10.12 26.46
N VAL A 162 6.24 8.81 26.50
CA VAL A 162 7.08 7.84 27.22
C VAL A 162 8.44 7.73 26.56
N TRP A 163 8.49 7.65 25.22
CA TRP A 163 9.73 7.58 24.48
C TRP A 163 10.57 8.86 24.62
N GLU A 164 9.96 10.04 24.48
CA GLU A 164 10.64 11.33 24.66
C GLU A 164 11.20 11.49 26.08
N TYR A 165 10.43 11.07 27.09
CA TYR A 165 10.90 11.05 28.47
C TYR A 165 12.10 10.11 28.66
N GLN A 166 12.04 8.90 28.09
CA GLN A 166 13.14 7.94 28.16
C GLN A 166 14.40 8.47 27.48
N GLN A 167 14.27 9.10 26.31
CA GLN A 167 15.39 9.75 25.62
C GLN A 167 16.02 10.87 26.46
N ARG A 168 15.22 11.81 26.97
CA ARG A 168 15.73 12.90 27.83
C ARG A 168 16.42 12.36 29.09
N GLN A 169 15.87 11.31 29.70
CA GLN A 169 16.50 10.63 30.85
C GLN A 169 17.83 9.97 30.49
N ALA A 170 17.93 9.33 29.31
CA ALA A 170 19.16 8.72 28.85
C ALA A 170 20.25 9.76 28.62
N THR A 171 19.94 10.85 27.91
CA THR A 171 20.88 11.96 27.66
C THR A 171 21.40 12.58 28.95
N LEU A 172 20.52 12.83 29.94
CA LEU A 172 20.95 13.40 31.23
C LEU A 172 21.83 12.43 32.03
N LYS A 173 21.55 11.12 31.98
CA LYS A 173 22.38 10.11 32.63
C LYS A 173 23.74 9.96 31.97
N GLU A 174 23.79 10.05 30.65
CA GLU A 174 25.04 10.04 29.90
C GLU A 174 25.90 11.26 30.23
N ALA A 175 25.31 12.47 30.23
CA ALA A 175 26.00 13.69 30.63
C ALA A 175 26.50 13.62 32.09
N GLU A 176 25.71 13.06 33.00
CA GLU A 176 26.13 12.82 34.40
C GLU A 176 27.30 11.84 34.48
N GLY A 177 27.26 10.75 33.69
CA GLY A 177 28.33 9.78 33.57
C GLY A 177 29.62 10.40 33.05
N GLN A 178 29.52 11.23 32.01
CA GLN A 178 30.66 11.94 31.44
C GLN A 178 31.32 12.87 32.47
N ARG A 179 30.53 13.66 33.22
CA ARG A 179 31.08 14.53 34.27
C ARG A 179 31.79 13.77 35.39
N ARG A 180 31.31 12.58 35.74
CA ARG A 180 32.01 11.71 36.70
C ARG A 180 33.32 11.19 36.14
N ALA A 181 33.35 10.82 34.86
CA ALA A 181 34.58 10.41 34.19
C ALA A 181 35.59 11.57 34.13
N ASP A 182 35.13 12.79 33.84
CA ASP A 182 35.96 13.99 33.82
C ASP A 182 36.60 14.27 35.21
N ILE A 183 35.82 14.12 36.30
CA ILE A 183 36.34 14.23 37.68
C ILE A 183 37.39 13.15 37.95
N GLN A 184 37.15 11.90 37.53
CA GLN A 184 38.10 10.82 37.73
C GLN A 184 39.41 11.09 36.97
N SER A 185 39.31 11.49 35.70
CA SER A 185 40.48 11.86 34.88
C SER A 185 41.25 13.04 35.47
N LEU A 186 40.56 14.03 36.03
CA LEU A 186 41.20 15.15 36.73
C LEU A 186 42.00 14.65 37.95
N LYS A 187 41.43 13.75 38.77
CA LYS A 187 42.11 13.16 39.92
C LYS A 187 43.36 12.39 39.50
N ASP A 188 43.25 11.60 38.44
CA ASP A 188 44.38 10.83 37.90
C ASP A 188 45.47 11.78 37.36
N SER A 189 45.09 12.84 36.65
CA SER A 189 46.04 13.87 36.15
C SER A 189 46.77 14.59 37.28
N VAL A 190 46.07 14.93 38.37
CA VAL A 190 46.68 15.54 39.55
C VAL A 190 47.61 14.56 40.28
N GLY A 191 47.22 13.29 40.37
CA GLY A 191 48.08 12.21 40.85
C GLY A 191 49.36 12.10 40.04
N GLN A 192 49.25 12.03 38.72
CA GLN A 192 50.39 11.95 37.81
C GLN A 192 51.30 13.18 37.90
N LYS A 193 50.73 14.39 37.98
CA LYS A 193 51.51 15.63 38.15
C LYS A 193 52.29 15.62 39.46
N ARG A 194 51.72 15.11 40.54
CA ARG A 194 52.40 14.95 41.83
C ARG A 194 53.56 13.97 41.71
N GLU A 195 53.35 12.80 41.10
CA GLU A 195 54.37 11.76 40.92
C GLU A 195 55.52 12.25 40.03
N ASN A 196 55.22 12.81 38.86
CA ASN A 196 56.21 13.40 37.96
C ASN A 196 57.05 14.48 38.65
N ARG A 197 56.43 15.25 39.55
CA ARG A 197 57.14 16.29 40.30
C ARG A 197 58.04 15.69 41.37
N LEU A 198 57.58 14.67 42.07
CA LEU A 198 58.41 13.93 43.03
C LEU A 198 59.64 13.31 42.35
N GLU A 199 59.47 12.69 41.19
CA GLU A 199 60.59 12.15 40.42
C GLU A 199 61.60 13.22 39.99
N LYS A 200 61.13 14.40 39.57
CA LYS A 200 62.01 15.53 39.23
C LYS A 200 62.83 15.98 40.44
N LEU A 201 62.18 16.15 41.59
CA LEU A 201 62.88 16.54 42.82
C LEU A 201 63.91 15.49 43.25
N LEU A 202 63.60 14.20 43.12
CA LEU A 202 64.54 13.12 43.42
C LEU A 202 65.77 13.17 42.48
N LYS A 203 65.56 13.40 41.17
CA LYS A 203 66.65 13.56 40.19
C LYS A 203 67.50 14.80 40.47
N ASP A 204 66.86 15.93 40.76
CA ASP A 204 67.54 17.20 41.05
C ASP A 204 68.40 17.09 42.32
N LEU A 205 67.88 16.43 43.36
CA LEU A 205 68.64 16.12 44.56
C LEU A 205 69.81 15.17 44.24
N GLN A 206 69.58 14.13 43.43
CA GLN A 206 70.62 13.17 43.01
C GLN A 206 71.79 13.84 42.28
N ILE A 207 71.52 14.90 41.50
CA ILE A 207 72.54 15.71 40.83
C ILE A 207 73.31 16.59 41.83
N GLN A 208 72.63 17.11 42.87
CA GLN A 208 73.22 18.04 43.85
C GLN A 208 74.01 17.37 45.00
N TYR A 209 73.84 16.07 45.29
CA TYR A 209 74.63 15.36 46.31
C TYR A 209 76.16 15.26 46.03
N SER A 210 76.63 15.84 44.93
CA SER A 210 78.06 16.03 44.63
C SER A 210 78.70 17.16 45.46
N HIS A 211 77.93 18.01 46.14
CA HIS A 211 78.39 19.08 47.04
C HIS A 211 77.51 19.19 48.31
N THR A 212 78.05 19.68 49.43
CA THR A 212 77.36 19.82 50.73
C THR A 212 76.12 20.73 50.64
N LEU A 213 74.94 20.21 50.99
CA LEU A 213 73.66 20.94 50.98
C LEU A 213 73.53 21.88 52.18
N ASP A 214 73.24 23.16 51.91
CA ASP A 214 73.02 24.20 52.92
C ASP A 214 71.54 24.26 53.38
N ARG A 215 71.31 24.57 54.65
CA ARG A 215 69.99 24.58 55.30
C ARG A 215 69.01 25.54 54.61
N GLU A 216 69.53 26.68 54.15
CA GLU A 216 68.77 27.77 53.52
C GLU A 216 68.30 27.41 52.10
N VAL A 217 68.99 26.46 51.45
CA VAL A 217 68.60 25.94 50.13
C VAL A 217 67.49 24.91 50.29
N ILE A 218 67.57 24.05 51.30
CA ILE A 218 66.53 23.06 51.63
C ILE A 218 65.22 23.77 51.99
N GLU A 219 65.28 24.81 52.81
CA GLU A 219 64.09 25.56 53.22
C GLU A 219 63.37 26.22 52.02
N ARG A 220 64.14 26.78 51.07
CA ARG A 220 63.59 27.33 49.82
C ARG A 220 62.92 26.25 48.95
N ILE A 221 63.58 25.11 48.76
CA ILE A 221 63.02 23.99 47.98
C ILE A 221 61.72 23.50 48.62
N VAL A 222 61.71 23.31 49.94
CA VAL A 222 60.50 22.88 50.67
C VAL A 222 59.38 23.90 50.50
N GLN A 223 59.66 25.21 50.65
CA GLN A 223 58.66 26.25 50.45
C GLN A 223 58.10 26.29 49.02
N ASP A 224 58.92 26.05 47.99
CA ASP A 224 58.49 26.05 46.58
C ASP A 224 57.69 24.79 46.21
N VAL A 225 58.05 23.65 46.81
CA VAL A 225 57.31 22.39 46.69
C VAL A 225 55.94 22.52 47.35
N VAL A 226 55.89 23.04 48.58
CA VAL A 226 54.65 23.28 49.31
C VAL A 226 53.76 24.25 48.54
N ARG A 227 54.29 25.41 48.12
CA ARG A 227 53.51 26.42 47.38
C ARG A 227 52.86 25.84 46.13
N ALA A 228 53.64 25.26 45.22
CA ALA A 228 53.03 24.77 43.99
C ALA A 228 52.24 23.45 44.18
N GLN A 229 52.40 22.72 45.30
CA GLN A 229 51.48 21.64 45.66
C GLN A 229 50.13 22.19 46.14
N VAL A 230 50.14 23.29 46.91
CA VAL A 230 48.93 24.03 47.30
C VAL A 230 48.23 24.57 46.07
N ASP A 231 48.95 25.19 45.13
CA ASP A 231 48.37 25.72 43.88
C ASP A 231 47.72 24.61 43.04
N LEU A 232 48.42 23.48 42.86
CA LEU A 232 47.89 22.33 42.12
C LEU A 232 46.60 21.76 42.75
N VAL A 233 46.58 21.65 44.09
CA VAL A 233 45.42 21.15 44.83
C VAL A 233 44.28 22.15 44.78
N LEU A 234 44.56 23.45 44.91
CA LEU A 234 43.56 24.51 44.84
C LEU A 234 42.89 24.55 43.46
N GLU A 235 43.67 24.55 42.37
CA GLU A 235 43.13 24.51 41.01
C GLU A 235 42.28 23.25 40.75
N SER A 236 42.72 22.09 41.24
CA SER A 236 41.97 20.85 41.13
C SER A 236 40.66 20.91 41.90
N LEU A 237 40.68 21.40 43.14
CA LEU A 237 39.49 21.53 43.98
C LEU A 237 38.47 22.46 43.35
N LEU A 238 38.89 23.62 42.82
CA LEU A 238 37.99 24.55 42.14
C LEU A 238 37.30 23.89 40.94
N LYS A 239 38.04 23.11 40.14
CA LYS A 239 37.47 22.37 39.01
C LYS A 239 36.53 21.24 39.47
N GLU A 240 36.87 20.52 40.54
CA GLU A 240 36.01 19.48 41.11
C GLU A 240 34.71 20.06 41.68
N VAL A 241 34.76 21.22 42.37
CA VAL A 241 33.58 21.93 42.85
C VAL A 241 32.68 22.36 41.68
N ALA A 242 33.26 22.90 40.60
CA ALA A 242 32.49 23.27 39.40
C ALA A 242 31.79 22.06 38.77
N MET A 243 32.52 20.96 38.54
CA MET A 243 31.95 19.75 37.94
C MET A 243 30.91 19.07 38.84
N THR A 244 31.10 19.09 40.16
CA THR A 244 30.10 18.54 41.11
C THR A 244 28.83 19.39 41.15
N ALA A 245 28.94 20.72 41.04
CA ALA A 245 27.77 21.58 40.87
C ALA A 245 27.00 21.25 39.58
N GLU A 246 27.69 21.04 38.46
CA GLU A 246 27.07 20.61 37.20
C GLU A 246 26.37 19.24 37.35
N ILE A 247 26.96 18.28 38.06
CA ILE A 247 26.32 16.98 38.35
C ILE A 247 25.04 17.16 39.17
N LEU A 248 25.05 18.04 40.17
CA LEU A 248 23.87 18.31 40.99
C LEU A 248 22.76 18.96 40.16
N GLU A 249 23.10 19.87 39.25
CA GLU A 249 22.16 20.48 38.32
C GLU A 249 21.54 19.42 37.38
N LEU A 250 22.36 18.54 36.80
CA LEU A 250 21.88 17.42 35.98
C LEU A 250 20.94 16.49 36.76
N LYS A 251 21.26 16.19 38.03
CA LYS A 251 20.39 15.41 38.91
C LYS A 251 19.09 16.13 39.24
N LEU A 252 19.14 17.44 39.45
CA LEU A 252 17.95 18.26 39.67
C LEU A 252 17.03 18.17 38.45
N GLN A 253 17.59 18.38 37.25
CA GLN A 253 16.86 18.25 35.98
C GLN A 253 16.22 16.87 35.80
N GLN A 254 16.93 15.79 36.16
CA GLN A 254 16.37 14.42 36.15
C GLN A 254 15.15 14.26 37.07
N LYS A 255 15.11 14.96 38.20
CA LYS A 255 14.02 14.89 39.18
C LYS A 255 12.84 15.81 38.82
N THR A 256 13.11 16.95 38.20
CA THR A 256 12.07 17.91 37.79
C THR A 256 11.42 17.55 36.46
N LEU A 257 12.02 16.65 35.67
CA LEU A 257 11.41 16.12 34.44
C LEU A 257 10.04 15.50 34.72
N ALA A 258 9.00 16.07 34.11
CA ALA A 258 7.64 15.59 34.23
C ALA A 258 7.53 14.13 33.76
N ARG A 259 7.09 13.24 34.66
CA ARG A 259 6.87 11.85 34.33
C ARG A 259 5.57 11.71 33.51
N PRO A 260 5.59 11.03 32.36
CA PRO A 260 4.38 10.78 31.58
C PRO A 260 3.38 9.95 32.38
N VAL A 261 2.10 10.29 32.25
CA VAL A 261 1.01 9.59 32.94
C VAL A 261 0.77 8.26 32.22
N CYS A 262 1.13 7.14 32.85
CA CYS A 262 0.73 5.82 32.37
C CYS A 262 -0.80 5.70 32.49
N ARG A 263 -1.53 5.82 31.37
CA ARG A 263 -2.94 5.41 31.35
C ARG A 263 -2.97 3.88 31.47
N PRO A 264 -3.77 3.30 32.38
CA PRO A 264 -3.98 1.86 32.42
C PRO A 264 -4.48 1.37 31.05
N PRO A 265 -4.08 0.18 30.59
CA PRO A 265 -4.63 -0.39 29.37
C PRO A 265 -6.14 -0.49 29.52
N LEU A 266 -6.87 0.09 28.57
CA LEU A 266 -8.30 -0.07 28.45
C LEU A 266 -8.58 -1.54 28.16
N ASN A 267 -9.06 -2.27 29.17
CA ASN A 267 -9.59 -3.62 29.03
C ASN A 267 -10.88 -3.53 28.19
N PHE A 268 -10.75 -3.54 26.87
CA PHE A 268 -11.87 -3.76 25.96
C PHE A 268 -12.20 -5.25 25.94
N SER A 269 -12.89 -5.74 26.96
CA SER A 269 -13.68 -6.96 26.81
C SER A 269 -14.92 -6.63 25.97
N LEU A 270 -14.81 -6.85 24.66
CA LEU A 270 -15.99 -6.88 23.78
C LEU A 270 -16.92 -8.01 24.25
N PRO A 271 -18.23 -7.77 24.42
CA PRO A 271 -19.20 -8.83 24.68
C PRO A 271 -19.23 -9.76 23.47
N SER A 272 -18.93 -11.04 23.71
CA SER A 272 -19.08 -12.11 22.73
C SER A 272 -20.51 -12.11 22.19
N ALA A 273 -20.66 -11.82 20.90
CA ALA A 273 -21.94 -11.91 20.21
C ALA A 273 -22.37 -13.39 20.18
N ASN A 274 -23.52 -13.64 20.81
CA ASN A 274 -24.19 -14.93 20.88
C ASN A 274 -24.36 -15.55 19.49
N THR A 275 -23.78 -16.72 19.26
CA THR A 275 -24.17 -17.65 18.19
C THR A 275 -25.45 -18.39 18.61
N PRO A 276 -26.51 -18.45 17.79
CA PRO A 276 -27.69 -19.25 18.09
C PRO A 276 -27.45 -20.73 17.83
N THR A 277 -27.65 -21.47 18.91
CA THR A 277 -28.02 -22.88 19.07
C THR A 277 -28.65 -23.57 17.84
N ALA A 278 -28.00 -24.63 17.36
CA ALA A 278 -28.64 -25.72 16.63
C ALA A 278 -28.71 -26.97 17.52
N SER A 279 -29.93 -27.48 17.66
CA SER A 279 -30.39 -28.60 18.47
C SER A 279 -29.68 -29.94 18.15
N SER A 280 -29.19 -30.63 19.18
CA SER A 280 -28.97 -32.09 19.16
C SER A 280 -29.66 -32.72 20.37
N ALA A 281 -30.44 -33.76 20.08
CA ALA A 281 -31.30 -34.46 21.02
C ALA A 281 -30.52 -35.49 21.86
N LYS A 282 -30.87 -35.49 23.15
CA LYS A 282 -30.97 -36.62 24.13
C LYS A 282 -30.21 -37.92 23.80
N VAL A 283 -29.34 -38.34 24.72
CA VAL A 283 -29.47 -39.63 25.44
C VAL A 283 -28.94 -39.46 26.88
N SER A 284 -29.75 -39.92 27.83
CA SER A 284 -29.55 -40.00 29.28
C SER A 284 -28.30 -40.83 29.66
N THR A 285 -27.75 -40.76 30.88
CA THR A 285 -28.01 -41.77 31.93
C THR A 285 -27.27 -41.39 33.25
N VAL A 286 -28.06 -41.22 34.32
CA VAL A 286 -27.85 -41.63 35.74
C VAL A 286 -26.92 -40.81 36.68
N HIS A 287 -27.60 -40.18 37.65
CA HIS A 287 -27.15 -39.83 39.02
C HIS A 287 -27.45 -41.02 39.98
N PRO A 288 -26.87 -41.16 41.21
CA PRO A 288 -27.00 -40.18 42.31
C PRO A 288 -25.80 -40.22 43.32
N PRO A 289 -25.92 -39.84 44.62
CA PRO A 289 -25.83 -38.45 45.08
C PRO A 289 -24.75 -38.21 46.16
N LYS A 290 -24.57 -36.93 46.47
CA LYS A 290 -23.81 -36.35 47.59
C LYS A 290 -24.27 -36.90 48.95
N ASP A 291 -23.34 -36.97 49.90
CA ASP A 291 -23.69 -36.69 51.29
C ASP A 291 -22.68 -35.77 51.99
N LYS A 292 -23.24 -34.84 52.77
CA LYS A 292 -22.58 -33.84 53.60
C LYS A 292 -22.58 -34.33 55.05
N LYS A 293 -21.51 -34.07 55.81
CA LYS A 293 -21.53 -33.50 57.19
C LYS A 293 -20.10 -33.46 57.73
N LYS A 294 -19.54 -32.29 58.03
CA LYS A 294 -19.61 -31.59 59.35
C LYS A 294 -19.06 -32.44 60.50
N LYS A 295 -17.75 -32.31 60.76
CA LYS A 295 -17.20 -31.78 62.01
C LYS A 295 -15.77 -31.30 61.77
#